data_AF-A0AA91GR83-F1
#
_entry.id   AF-A0AA91GR83-F1
#
_cell.length_a   1.000
_cell.length_b   1.000
_cell.length_c   1.000
_cell.angle_alpha   90.00
_cell.angle_beta   90.00
_cell.angle_gamma   90.00
#
_symmetry.space_group_name_H-M   'P 1'
#
loop_
_entity.id
_entity.type
_entity.pdbx_description
1 polymer ?
#
loop_
_entity_poly.entity_id
_entity_poly.type
_entity_poly.pdbx_seq_one_letter_code
_entity_poly.pdbx_strand_id
1 'polypeptide(L)'
;MSQFMTTRFLSTQGTRMYNKVVSDYQNLLVLTVVLVLIDLTLLLIPKPNWLNYLEFALALLVAIMVGWLTSRLFEKFYQAYLQENALSRKINAELLMVGNVVADTAIFLIIFFIFAQTHQVNVLGLTASLGLGGLAIAFAAQQTLEQLLGGIILYIDRPFVIDDYIGLPDGTFGRVESIGLRSTKIRNSGKGTLTIVPNSSLTSMSIENFTGAKKVVSLVYLTFYRVVLEDERALIRQVILESTNEIFGIDSRNTDVTFKDTIQEGRANMTQAQINFFILGSGEMSMDMRRQLLDMAKQSMTLRLKEYGISFDIEERPIDVDAPITI
;
A
#
# COMPACT_ATOMS: atom_id res chain seq x y z
N MET A 1 31.29 -35.84 -28.47
CA MET A 1 30.11 -36.65 -28.07
C MET A 1 29.01 -35.83 -27.40
N SER A 2 29.32 -34.78 -26.60
CA SER A 2 28.31 -33.99 -25.85
C SER A 2 27.41 -33.08 -26.71
N GLN A 3 27.87 -32.61 -27.87
CA GLN A 3 27.05 -31.76 -28.77
C GLN A 3 25.97 -32.52 -29.55
N PHE A 4 26.05 -33.84 -29.65
CA PHE A 4 25.12 -34.63 -30.47
C PHE A 4 23.84 -35.02 -29.71
N MET A 5 23.88 -35.04 -28.38
CA MET A 5 22.72 -35.39 -27.54
C MET A 5 21.80 -34.20 -27.24
N THR A 6 22.32 -32.97 -27.29
CA THR A 6 21.57 -31.75 -26.91
C THR A 6 20.64 -31.24 -28.01
N THR A 7 20.85 -31.64 -29.27
CA THR A 7 20.08 -31.16 -30.43
C THR A 7 18.80 -31.95 -30.70
N ARG A 8 18.60 -33.11 -30.07
CA ARG A 8 17.42 -33.97 -30.34
C ARG A 8 16.23 -33.75 -29.39
N PHE A 9 16.45 -33.14 -28.22
CA PHE A 9 15.42 -33.05 -27.17
C PHE A 9 15.12 -31.63 -26.63
N LEU A 10 15.89 -30.60 -27.01
CA LEU A 10 15.71 -29.24 -26.49
C LEU A 10 15.31 -28.26 -27.60
N SER A 11 14.26 -27.46 -27.36
CA SER A 11 13.89 -26.32 -28.21
C SER A 11 15.04 -25.31 -28.29
N THR A 12 15.12 -24.53 -29.38
CA THR A 12 16.24 -23.60 -29.67
C THR A 12 16.52 -22.56 -28.57
N GLN A 13 15.57 -22.29 -27.67
CA GLN A 13 15.76 -21.47 -26.47
C GLN A 13 16.42 -22.27 -25.33
N GLY A 14 16.02 -23.52 -25.10
CA GLY A 14 16.61 -24.40 -24.08
C GLY A 14 18.08 -24.75 -24.34
N THR A 15 18.49 -24.89 -25.61
CA THR A 15 19.90 -25.17 -25.96
C THR A 15 20.82 -23.98 -25.65
N ARG A 16 20.34 -22.74 -25.76
CA ARG A 16 21.11 -21.53 -25.42
C ARG A 16 21.25 -21.36 -23.90
N MET A 17 20.20 -21.66 -23.14
CA MET A 17 20.24 -21.65 -21.66
C MET A 17 21.17 -22.76 -21.13
N TYR A 18 21.08 -23.97 -21.67
CA TYR A 18 21.95 -25.10 -21.33
C TYR A 18 23.43 -24.78 -21.58
N ASN A 19 23.77 -24.27 -22.77
CA ASN A 19 25.15 -23.94 -23.12
C ASN A 19 25.72 -22.72 -22.37
N LYS A 20 24.89 -21.88 -21.73
CA LYS A 20 25.34 -20.70 -20.97
C LYS A 20 25.50 -20.98 -19.46
N VAL A 21 24.71 -21.92 -18.93
CA VAL A 21 24.68 -22.24 -17.50
C VAL A 21 25.50 -23.49 -17.16
N VAL A 22 25.42 -24.54 -18.00
CA VAL A 22 25.94 -25.88 -17.68
C VAL A 22 27.34 -26.10 -18.23
N SER A 23 27.72 -25.44 -19.33
CA SER A 23 29.02 -25.63 -20.02
C SER A 23 30.23 -25.47 -19.09
N ASP A 24 30.20 -24.46 -18.23
CA ASP A 24 31.33 -24.09 -17.37
C ASP A 24 31.54 -25.08 -16.23
N TYR A 25 30.51 -25.87 -15.90
CA TYR A 25 30.51 -26.83 -14.81
C TYR A 25 30.49 -28.30 -15.28
N GLN A 26 30.61 -28.58 -16.58
CA GLN A 26 30.50 -29.96 -17.09
C GLN A 26 31.49 -30.94 -16.44
N ASN A 27 32.75 -30.55 -16.27
CA ASN A 27 33.76 -31.40 -15.64
C ASN A 27 33.48 -31.63 -14.15
N LEU A 28 33.01 -30.60 -13.45
CA LEU A 28 32.64 -30.68 -12.04
C LEU A 28 31.38 -31.52 -11.84
N LEU A 29 30.38 -31.39 -12.72
CA LEU A 29 29.17 -32.22 -12.74
C LEU A 29 29.49 -33.69 -12.90
N VAL A 30 30.35 -34.04 -13.88
CA VAL A 30 30.76 -35.44 -14.08
C VAL A 30 31.49 -35.96 -12.84
N LEU A 31 32.40 -35.17 -12.26
CA LEU A 31 33.13 -35.57 -11.05
C LEU A 31 32.18 -35.77 -9.86
N THR A 32 31.22 -34.86 -9.64
CA THR A 32 30.22 -34.99 -8.57
C THR A 32 29.35 -36.22 -8.79
N VAL A 33 28.86 -36.48 -10.02
CA VAL A 33 28.05 -37.67 -10.32
C VAL A 33 28.84 -38.95 -10.07
N VAL A 34 30.11 -39.00 -10.47
CA VAL A 34 30.98 -40.16 -10.21
C VAL A 34 31.16 -40.37 -8.72
N LEU A 35 31.42 -39.31 -7.95
CA LEU A 35 31.56 -39.40 -6.49
C LEU A 35 30.26 -39.84 -5.79
N VAL A 36 29.11 -39.33 -6.22
CA VAL A 36 27.79 -39.76 -5.71
C VAL A 36 27.53 -41.24 -6.02
N LEU A 37 27.90 -41.71 -7.22
CA LEU A 37 27.77 -43.13 -7.56
C LEU A 37 28.68 -44.00 -6.69
N ILE A 38 29.93 -43.58 -6.47
CA ILE A 38 30.86 -44.27 -5.57
C ILE A 38 30.27 -44.32 -4.15
N ASP A 39 29.80 -43.19 -3.62
CA ASP A 39 29.17 -43.11 -2.30
C ASP A 39 27.97 -44.05 -2.17
N LEU A 40 27.06 -44.03 -3.14
CA LEU A 40 25.89 -44.90 -3.18
C LEU A 40 26.26 -46.39 -3.22
N THR A 41 27.31 -46.75 -3.98
CA THR A 41 27.79 -48.14 -4.01
C THR A 41 28.39 -48.58 -2.68
N LEU A 42 29.16 -47.70 -2.01
CA LEU A 42 29.75 -47.99 -0.70
C LEU A 42 28.70 -48.11 0.40
N LEU A 43 27.55 -47.46 0.25
CA LEU A 43 26.42 -47.55 1.18
C LEU A 43 25.67 -48.89 1.07
N LEU A 44 25.64 -49.50 -0.12
CA LEU A 44 24.94 -50.77 -0.38
C LEU A 44 25.74 -52.03 -0.01
N ILE A 45 27.07 -51.92 0.11
CA ILE A 45 27.95 -53.06 0.35
C ILE A 45 28.18 -53.25 1.87
N PRO A 46 28.02 -54.47 2.41
CA PRO A 46 28.40 -54.75 3.79
C PRO A 46 29.92 -54.59 3.96
N LYS A 47 30.32 -53.58 4.75
CA LYS A 47 31.70 -53.13 4.92
C LYS A 47 32.18 -53.33 6.36
N PRO A 48 33.49 -53.54 6.58
CA PRO A 48 34.07 -53.59 7.93
C PRO A 48 34.08 -52.21 8.60
N ASN A 49 34.12 -52.18 9.94
CA ASN A 49 33.91 -50.95 10.74
C ASN A 49 34.83 -49.77 10.40
N TRP A 50 36.07 -50.01 9.95
CA TRP A 50 37.01 -48.94 9.58
C TRP A 50 36.61 -48.21 8.29
N LEU A 51 35.92 -48.91 7.36
CA LEU A 51 35.38 -48.33 6.13
C LEU A 51 34.18 -47.41 6.39
N ASN A 52 33.49 -47.53 7.53
CA ASN A 52 32.38 -46.65 7.89
C ASN A 52 32.85 -45.21 8.13
N TYR A 53 34.00 -45.02 8.78
CA TYR A 53 34.53 -43.67 9.01
C TYR A 53 34.98 -43.00 7.72
N LEU A 54 35.57 -43.77 6.79
CA LEU A 54 35.96 -43.29 5.47
C LEU A 54 34.76 -42.93 4.60
N GLU A 55 33.73 -43.76 4.59
CA GLU A 55 32.51 -43.45 3.84
C GLU A 55 31.76 -42.27 4.45
N PHE A 56 31.65 -42.14 5.78
CA PHE A 56 31.06 -40.94 6.39
C PHE A 56 31.80 -39.66 5.95
N ALA A 57 33.13 -39.69 5.93
CA ALA A 57 33.93 -38.56 5.46
C ALA A 57 33.74 -38.28 3.96
N LEU A 58 33.64 -39.34 3.14
CA LEU A 58 33.38 -39.23 1.70
C LEU A 58 31.97 -38.66 1.44
N ALA A 59 30.95 -39.19 2.11
CA ALA A 59 29.57 -38.74 1.99
C ALA A 59 29.42 -37.27 2.43
N LEU A 60 30.14 -36.84 3.47
CA LEU A 60 30.17 -35.45 3.89
C LEU A 60 30.83 -34.55 2.82
N LEU A 61 31.93 -35.00 2.21
CA LEU A 61 32.57 -34.29 1.10
C LEU A 61 31.65 -34.21 -0.11
N VAL A 62 30.96 -35.31 -0.45
CA VAL A 62 29.96 -35.37 -1.53
C VAL A 62 28.82 -34.41 -1.25
N ALA A 63 28.27 -34.39 -0.04
CA ALA A 63 27.21 -33.48 0.36
C ALA A 63 27.64 -32.00 0.18
N ILE A 64 28.83 -31.63 0.65
CA ILE A 64 29.37 -30.27 0.47
C ILE A 64 29.54 -29.94 -1.03
N MET A 65 30.06 -30.88 -1.81
CA MET A 65 30.29 -30.67 -3.24
C MET A 65 28.98 -30.53 -4.02
N VAL A 66 27.99 -31.38 -3.75
CA VAL A 66 26.65 -31.31 -4.34
C VAL A 66 25.97 -30.00 -3.96
N GLY A 67 26.08 -29.56 -2.69
CA GLY A 67 25.51 -28.29 -2.25
C GLY A 67 26.13 -27.09 -2.94
N TRP A 68 27.46 -27.04 -2.98
CA TRP A 68 28.19 -25.99 -3.69
C TRP A 68 27.88 -25.97 -5.19
N LEU A 69 27.78 -27.13 -5.83
CA LEU A 69 27.46 -27.19 -7.26
C LEU A 69 26.02 -26.74 -7.54
N THR A 70 25.08 -27.17 -6.69
CA THR A 70 23.66 -26.82 -6.81
C THR A 70 23.45 -25.33 -6.58
N SER A 71 24.11 -24.72 -5.60
CA SER A 71 24.05 -23.26 -5.38
C SER A 71 24.60 -22.48 -6.56
N ARG A 72 25.73 -22.91 -7.14
CA ARG A 72 26.32 -22.26 -8.33
C ARG A 72 25.42 -22.36 -9.57
N LEU A 73 24.79 -23.52 -9.78
CA LEU A 73 23.83 -23.70 -10.86
C LEU A 73 22.58 -22.84 -10.64
N PHE A 74 22.09 -22.78 -9.39
CA PHE A 74 20.97 -21.93 -9.02
C PHE A 74 21.29 -20.44 -9.24
N GLU A 75 22.45 -19.97 -8.80
CA GLU A 75 22.91 -18.58 -8.98
C GLU A 75 22.88 -18.19 -10.47
N LYS A 76 23.47 -19.02 -11.34
CA LYS A 76 23.48 -18.76 -12.80
C LYS A 76 22.09 -18.83 -13.42
N PHE A 77 21.26 -19.78 -12.99
CA PHE A 77 19.88 -19.88 -13.46
C PHE A 77 19.06 -18.66 -13.04
N TYR A 78 19.17 -18.25 -11.78
CA TYR A 78 18.48 -17.10 -11.22
C TYR A 78 18.88 -15.79 -11.92
N GLN A 79 20.18 -15.59 -12.16
CA GLN A 79 20.68 -14.45 -12.93
C GLN A 79 20.17 -14.47 -14.38
N ALA A 80 20.20 -15.62 -15.06
CA ALA A 80 19.74 -15.72 -16.43
C ALA A 80 18.23 -15.49 -16.57
N TYR A 81 17.43 -16.05 -15.64
CA TYR A 81 15.97 -15.86 -15.60
C TYR A 81 15.58 -14.40 -15.37
N LEU A 82 16.30 -13.69 -14.49
CA LEU A 82 16.02 -12.29 -14.23
C LEU A 82 16.43 -11.38 -15.39
N GLN A 83 17.54 -11.69 -16.08
CA GLN A 83 17.99 -10.95 -17.27
C GLN A 83 17.04 -11.09 -18.47
N GLU A 84 16.39 -12.23 -18.64
CA GLU A 84 15.47 -12.49 -19.75
C GLU A 84 14.10 -11.83 -19.56
N ASN A 85 13.69 -11.61 -18.30
CA ASN A 85 12.45 -10.91 -17.96
C ASN A 85 12.68 -9.39 -17.82
N ALA A 86 11.79 -8.57 -18.42
CA ALA A 86 11.83 -7.09 -18.38
C ALA A 86 11.83 -6.46 -16.96
N LEU A 87 11.66 -7.28 -15.92
CA LEU A 87 11.90 -6.95 -14.51
C LEU A 87 13.33 -6.42 -14.26
N SER A 88 14.31 -6.77 -15.11
CA SER A 88 15.70 -6.36 -15.00
C SER A 88 15.98 -4.86 -15.03
N ARG A 89 15.08 -4.01 -15.54
CA ARG A 89 15.39 -2.57 -15.65
C ARG A 89 15.35 -1.84 -14.29
N LYS A 90 14.85 -2.48 -13.23
CA LYS A 90 14.73 -1.88 -11.88
C LYS A 90 15.06 -2.82 -10.70
N ILE A 91 15.44 -4.08 -10.93
CA ILE A 91 15.84 -4.95 -9.82
C ILE A 91 17.21 -4.51 -9.31
N ASN A 92 17.25 -4.09 -8.05
CA ASN A 92 18.49 -3.72 -7.36
C ASN A 92 19.38 -4.97 -7.18
N ALA A 93 20.69 -4.78 -7.27
CA ALA A 93 21.69 -5.83 -6.96
C ALA A 93 21.48 -6.45 -5.56
N GLU A 94 20.89 -5.69 -4.64
CA GLU A 94 20.51 -6.13 -3.30
C GLU A 94 19.47 -7.26 -3.31
N LEU A 95 18.46 -7.21 -4.19
CA LEU A 95 17.43 -8.25 -4.28
C LEU A 95 18.00 -9.56 -4.81
N LEU A 96 18.96 -9.46 -5.73
CA LEU A 96 19.70 -10.59 -6.25
C LEU A 96 20.52 -11.26 -5.15
N MET A 97 21.23 -10.46 -4.38
CA MET A 97 22.06 -10.92 -3.26
C MET A 97 21.23 -11.62 -2.18
N VAL A 98 20.10 -11.02 -1.77
CA VAL A 98 19.21 -11.63 -0.76
C VAL A 98 18.63 -12.94 -1.27
N GLY A 99 18.16 -12.98 -2.53
CA GLY A 99 17.61 -14.19 -3.13
C GLY A 99 18.61 -15.36 -3.15
N ASN A 100 19.85 -15.09 -3.54
CA ASN A 100 20.91 -16.09 -3.55
C ASN A 100 21.25 -16.58 -2.14
N VAL A 101 21.40 -15.69 -1.15
CA VAL A 101 21.71 -16.09 0.22
C VAL A 101 20.62 -16.99 0.81
N VAL A 102 19.34 -16.65 0.59
CA VAL A 102 18.22 -17.46 1.07
C VAL A 102 18.20 -18.82 0.38
N ALA A 103 18.37 -18.86 -0.93
CA ALA A 103 18.40 -20.11 -1.69
C ALA A 103 19.58 -20.99 -1.30
N ASP A 104 20.78 -20.44 -1.16
CA ASP A 104 21.98 -21.15 -0.74
C ASP A 104 21.77 -21.76 0.65
N THR A 105 21.26 -20.98 1.60
CA THR A 105 20.95 -21.47 2.95
C THR A 105 19.96 -22.64 2.90
N ALA A 106 18.91 -22.54 2.09
CA ALA A 106 17.93 -23.61 1.94
C ALA A 106 18.53 -24.87 1.28
N ILE A 107 19.34 -24.73 0.23
CA ILE A 107 20.01 -25.83 -0.47
C ILE A 107 20.93 -26.58 0.50
N PHE A 108 21.77 -25.88 1.25
CA PHE A 108 22.68 -26.50 2.22
C PHE A 108 21.92 -27.18 3.35
N LEU A 109 20.83 -26.59 3.86
CA LEU A 109 19.98 -27.24 4.86
C LEU A 109 19.38 -28.55 4.35
N ILE A 110 18.79 -28.55 3.14
CA ILE A 110 18.19 -29.75 2.55
C ILE A 110 19.22 -30.86 2.39
N ILE A 111 20.40 -30.53 1.86
CA ILE A 111 21.48 -31.51 1.63
C ILE A 111 22.03 -32.05 2.95
N PHE A 112 22.17 -31.19 3.96
CA PHE A 112 22.55 -31.60 5.30
C PHE A 112 21.54 -32.59 5.92
N PHE A 113 20.24 -32.37 5.72
CA PHE A 113 19.20 -33.31 6.17
C PHE A 113 19.26 -34.65 5.45
N ILE A 114 19.45 -34.65 4.13
CA ILE A 114 19.60 -35.89 3.36
C ILE A 114 20.79 -36.68 3.88
N PHE A 115 21.94 -36.02 4.08
CA PHE A 115 23.14 -36.64 4.65
C PHE A 115 22.89 -37.19 6.07
N ALA A 116 22.23 -36.43 6.93
CA ALA A 116 21.91 -36.86 8.29
C ALA A 116 21.00 -38.10 8.30
N GLN A 117 19.99 -38.12 7.41
CA GLN A 117 19.06 -39.25 7.29
C GLN A 117 19.75 -40.52 6.79
N THR A 118 20.65 -40.43 5.80
CA THR A 118 21.37 -41.61 5.27
C THR A 118 22.31 -42.24 6.29
N HIS A 119 22.89 -41.44 7.20
CA HIS A 119 23.83 -41.91 8.23
C HIS A 119 23.19 -42.18 9.59
N GLN A 120 21.85 -42.29 9.65
CA GLN A 120 21.10 -42.58 10.87
C GLN A 120 21.38 -41.58 12.02
N VAL A 121 21.77 -40.35 11.67
CA VAL A 121 21.85 -39.25 12.63
C VAL A 121 20.43 -38.95 13.10
N ASN A 122 20.27 -38.54 14.36
CA ASN A 122 18.97 -38.23 14.94
C ASN A 122 18.31 -37.01 14.25
N VAL A 123 17.59 -37.25 13.16
CA VAL A 123 16.87 -36.23 12.39
C VAL A 123 15.78 -35.56 13.22
N LEU A 124 15.16 -36.28 14.17
CA LEU A 124 14.18 -35.70 15.09
C LEU A 124 14.83 -34.63 15.98
N GLY A 125 16.01 -34.92 16.52
CA GLY A 125 16.81 -33.96 17.28
C GLY A 125 17.21 -32.74 16.45
N LEU A 126 17.72 -32.96 15.24
CA LEU A 126 18.09 -31.87 14.31
C LEU A 126 16.89 -30.99 13.94
N THR A 127 15.75 -31.60 13.64
CA THR A 127 14.52 -30.88 13.29
C THR A 127 13.99 -30.09 14.49
N ALA A 128 14.05 -30.66 15.70
CA ALA A 128 13.69 -29.94 16.92
C ALA A 128 14.61 -28.73 17.17
N SER A 129 15.92 -28.89 16.99
CA SER A 129 16.89 -27.79 17.10
C SER A 129 16.68 -26.70 16.06
N LEU A 130 16.41 -27.07 14.80
CA LEU A 130 16.06 -26.10 13.76
C LEU A 130 14.71 -25.45 13.98
N GLY A 131 13.73 -26.15 14.56
CA GLY A 131 12.46 -25.55 14.96
C GLY A 131 12.67 -24.43 15.97
N LEU A 132 13.46 -24.68 17.02
CA LEU A 132 13.85 -23.67 18.01
C LEU A 132 14.67 -22.52 17.39
N GLY A 133 15.66 -22.82 16.54
CA GLY A 133 16.43 -21.81 15.83
C GLY A 133 15.59 -20.98 14.86
N GLY A 134 14.65 -21.62 14.17
CA GLY A 134 13.71 -21.00 13.24
C GLY A 134 12.75 -20.04 13.96
N LEU A 135 12.29 -20.39 15.16
CA LEU A 135 11.50 -19.48 16.00
C LEU A 135 12.26 -18.21 16.36
N ALA A 136 13.55 -18.32 16.72
CA ALA A 136 14.38 -17.15 17.01
C ALA A 136 14.52 -16.22 15.78
N ILE A 137 14.73 -16.81 14.59
CA ILE A 137 14.78 -16.05 13.32
C ILE A 137 13.41 -15.41 13.02
N ALA A 138 12.31 -16.13 13.25
CA ALA A 138 10.96 -15.60 13.04
C ALA A 138 10.66 -14.39 13.92
N PHE A 139 11.05 -14.43 15.20
CA PHE A 139 10.93 -13.26 16.09
C PHE A 139 11.81 -12.09 15.62
N ALA A 140 13.04 -12.36 15.18
CA ALA A 140 13.91 -11.30 14.65
C ALA A 140 13.34 -10.67 13.37
N ALA A 141 12.67 -11.45 12.52
CA ALA A 141 12.10 -11.00 11.25
C ALA A 141 10.69 -10.37 11.39
N GLN A 142 10.04 -10.49 12.56
CA GLN A 142 8.65 -10.13 12.78
C GLN A 142 8.31 -8.71 12.29
N GLN A 143 9.13 -7.71 12.66
CA GLN A 143 8.89 -6.32 12.29
C GLN A 143 8.97 -6.08 10.78
N THR A 144 9.87 -6.78 10.09
CA THR A 144 9.98 -6.66 8.63
C THR A 144 8.74 -7.27 7.97
N LEU A 145 8.32 -8.44 8.42
CA LEU A 145 7.12 -9.10 7.90
C LEU A 145 5.87 -8.24 8.11
N GLU A 146 5.74 -7.62 9.28
CA GLU A 146 4.64 -6.71 9.59
C GLU A 146 4.57 -5.51 8.63
N GLN A 147 5.72 -4.91 8.30
CA GLN A 147 5.79 -3.82 7.32
C GLN A 147 5.40 -4.26 5.90
N LEU A 148 5.81 -5.47 5.49
CA LEU A 148 5.45 -6.03 4.19
C LEU A 148 3.96 -6.32 4.10
N LEU A 149 3.39 -6.96 5.13
CA LEU A 149 1.96 -7.23 5.22
C LEU A 149 1.15 -5.93 5.25
N GLY A 150 1.61 -4.92 6.01
CA GLY A 150 1.00 -3.60 6.01
C GLY A 150 0.99 -2.96 4.62
N GLY A 151 2.08 -3.10 3.85
CA GLY A 151 2.12 -2.62 2.46
C GLY A 151 1.12 -3.31 1.54
N ILE A 152 0.94 -4.63 1.70
CA ILE A 152 -0.06 -5.40 0.95
C ILE A 152 -1.47 -4.93 1.30
N ILE A 153 -1.76 -4.74 2.59
CA ILE A 153 -3.07 -4.27 3.07
C ILE A 153 -3.39 -2.88 2.50
N LEU A 154 -2.44 -1.93 2.58
CA LEU A 154 -2.63 -0.59 1.99
C LEU A 154 -2.91 -0.64 0.49
N TYR A 155 -2.34 -1.61 -0.24
CA TYR A 155 -2.57 -1.77 -1.67
C TYR A 155 -3.93 -2.39 -2.00
N ILE A 156 -4.41 -3.31 -1.17
CA ILE A 156 -5.71 -3.99 -1.33
C ILE A 156 -6.85 -3.07 -0.92
N ASP A 157 -6.81 -2.54 0.29
CA ASP A 157 -7.91 -1.77 0.88
C ASP A 157 -7.95 -0.33 0.36
N ARG A 158 -6.80 0.19 -0.10
CA ARG A 158 -6.63 1.54 -0.66
C ARG A 158 -7.34 2.64 0.14
N PRO A 159 -7.06 2.79 1.46
CA PRO A 159 -7.63 3.88 2.26
C PRO A 159 -7.22 5.28 1.74
N PHE A 160 -6.12 5.35 1.00
CA PHE A 160 -5.65 6.50 0.25
C PHE A 160 -4.85 6.03 -0.97
N VAL A 161 -4.68 6.90 -1.95
CA VAL A 161 -3.86 6.65 -3.15
C VAL A 161 -2.71 7.64 -3.26
N ILE A 162 -1.82 7.41 -4.23
CA ILE A 162 -0.76 8.38 -4.56
C ILE A 162 -1.42 9.70 -4.96
N ASP A 163 -0.82 10.81 -4.54
CA ASP A 163 -1.30 12.18 -4.66
C ASP A 163 -2.44 12.60 -3.71
N ASP A 164 -2.97 11.71 -2.87
CA ASP A 164 -3.90 12.11 -1.81
C ASP A 164 -3.18 12.92 -0.72
N TYR A 165 -3.89 13.89 -0.14
CA TYR A 165 -3.48 14.58 1.08
C TYR A 165 -4.05 13.85 2.29
N ILE A 166 -3.15 13.42 3.16
CA ILE A 166 -3.49 12.69 4.37
C ILE A 166 -2.95 13.39 5.62
N GLY A 167 -3.67 13.27 6.72
CA GLY A 167 -3.24 13.66 8.06
C GLY A 167 -3.09 12.45 8.97
N LEU A 168 -2.05 12.51 9.79
CA LEU A 168 -1.70 11.49 10.77
C LEU A 168 -1.86 12.07 12.20
N PRO A 169 -2.08 11.24 13.23
CA PRO A 169 -2.32 11.68 14.60
C PRO A 169 -1.13 12.40 15.25
N ASP A 170 0.09 12.20 14.71
CA ASP A 170 1.32 12.85 15.17
C ASP A 170 1.44 14.31 14.66
N GLY A 171 0.44 14.81 13.94
CA GLY A 171 0.43 16.14 13.34
C GLY A 171 1.10 16.19 11.95
N THR A 172 1.52 15.05 11.40
CA THR A 172 2.01 14.99 10.02
C THR A 172 0.85 15.20 9.05
N PHE A 173 0.93 16.25 8.24
CA PHE A 173 -0.02 16.54 7.16
C PHE A 173 0.73 16.74 5.85
N GLY A 174 0.34 16.03 4.80
CA GLY A 174 1.08 16.05 3.54
C GLY A 174 0.49 15.21 2.43
N ARG A 175 1.11 15.32 1.25
CA ARG A 175 0.73 14.59 0.05
C ARG A 175 1.47 13.25 -0.04
N VAL A 176 0.77 12.16 -0.34
CA VAL A 176 1.36 10.84 -0.56
C VAL A 176 2.14 10.85 -1.88
N GLU A 177 3.47 10.71 -1.80
CA GLU A 177 4.35 10.75 -2.97
C GLU A 177 4.58 9.34 -3.56
N SER A 178 4.69 8.33 -2.70
CA SER A 178 4.79 6.93 -3.14
C SER A 178 4.46 5.95 -2.02
N ILE A 179 3.81 4.85 -2.39
CA ILE A 179 3.56 3.70 -1.50
C ILE A 179 4.56 2.62 -1.90
N GLY A 180 5.57 2.39 -1.07
CA GLY A 180 6.55 1.32 -1.26
C GLY A 180 6.14 0.04 -0.55
N LEU A 181 6.93 -1.02 -0.75
CA LEU A 181 6.64 -2.34 -0.17
C LEU A 181 6.66 -2.35 1.38
N ARG A 182 7.60 -1.62 2.00
CA ARG A 182 7.77 -1.56 3.47
C ARG A 182 7.35 -0.22 4.10
N SER A 183 7.32 0.84 3.30
CA SER A 183 7.16 2.21 3.79
C SER A 183 6.50 3.09 2.74
N THR A 184 5.72 4.04 3.20
CA THR A 184 5.09 5.08 2.38
C THR A 184 5.79 6.41 2.61
N LYS A 185 5.97 7.18 1.54
CA LYS A 185 6.61 8.49 1.58
C LYS A 185 5.57 9.59 1.46
N ILE A 186 5.55 10.49 2.43
CA ILE A 186 4.60 11.60 2.53
C ILE A 186 5.39 12.90 2.46
N ARG A 187 5.01 13.79 1.54
CA ARG A 187 5.58 15.13 1.40
C ARG A 187 4.81 16.09 2.29
N ASN A 188 5.44 16.57 3.36
CA ASN A 188 4.77 17.44 4.33
C ASN A 188 4.39 18.79 3.71
N SER A 189 3.14 19.19 3.87
CA SER A 189 2.64 20.50 3.48
C SER A 189 3.29 21.61 4.32
N GLY A 190 3.61 22.74 3.70
CA GLY A 190 4.24 23.90 4.36
C GLY A 190 5.75 23.79 4.62
N LYS A 191 6.30 22.58 4.81
CA LYS A 191 7.76 22.37 5.01
C LYS A 191 8.48 21.78 3.79
N GLY A 192 7.77 21.07 2.92
CA GLY A 192 8.36 20.43 1.72
C GLY A 192 9.28 19.23 2.02
N THR A 193 9.39 18.81 3.29
CA THR A 193 10.18 17.65 3.74
C THR A 193 9.49 16.33 3.42
N LEU A 194 10.27 15.26 3.26
CA LEU A 194 9.76 13.93 2.98
C LEU A 194 9.78 13.06 4.25
N THR A 195 8.62 12.74 4.77
CA THR A 195 8.43 11.83 5.90
C THR A 195 8.29 10.40 5.38
N ILE A 196 9.08 9.48 5.93
CA ILE A 196 9.06 8.06 5.56
C ILE A 196 8.42 7.28 6.70
N VAL A 197 7.21 6.78 6.48
CA VAL A 197 6.43 6.09 7.51
C VAL A 197 6.39 4.59 7.20
N PRO A 198 6.70 3.71 8.17
CA PRO A 198 6.52 2.27 8.03
C PRO A 198 5.05 1.93 7.73
N ASN A 199 4.81 1.01 6.79
CA ASN A 199 3.44 0.66 6.41
C ASN A 199 2.65 0.03 7.57
N SER A 200 3.31 -0.74 8.44
CA SER A 200 2.68 -1.32 9.63
C SER A 200 2.10 -0.24 10.56
N SER A 201 2.81 0.88 10.69
CA SER A 201 2.36 2.01 11.50
C SER A 201 1.11 2.64 10.88
N LEU A 202 1.10 2.87 9.56
CA LEU A 202 -0.06 3.41 8.84
C LEU A 202 -1.30 2.52 8.97
N THR A 203 -1.14 1.20 8.88
CA THR A 203 -2.27 0.26 9.04
C THR A 203 -2.79 0.17 10.47
N SER A 204 -2.00 0.59 11.47
CA SER A 204 -2.37 0.52 12.89
C SER A 204 -3.00 1.81 13.45
N MET A 205 -2.93 2.92 12.71
CA MET A 205 -3.36 4.23 13.19
C MET A 205 -4.57 4.77 12.40
N SER A 206 -5.27 5.75 12.99
CA SER A 206 -6.31 6.49 12.28
C SER A 206 -5.67 7.42 11.26
N ILE A 207 -6.13 7.35 10.00
CA ILE A 207 -5.65 8.20 8.91
C ILE A 207 -6.82 9.05 8.41
N GLU A 208 -6.61 10.36 8.39
CA GLU A 208 -7.59 11.29 7.81
C GLU A 208 -7.24 11.54 6.34
N ASN A 209 -8.10 11.12 5.41
CA ASN A 209 -7.94 11.41 3.99
C ASN A 209 -8.70 12.70 3.63
N PHE A 210 -7.97 13.80 3.47
CA PHE A 210 -8.53 15.12 3.15
C PHE A 210 -8.95 15.23 1.68
N THR A 211 -8.29 14.51 0.78
CA THR A 211 -8.64 14.50 -0.65
C THR A 211 -9.92 13.70 -0.91
N GLY A 212 -10.10 12.58 -0.20
CA GLY A 212 -11.31 11.77 -0.25
C GLY A 212 -12.51 12.40 0.47
N ALA A 213 -12.32 13.50 1.19
CA ALA A 213 -13.39 14.19 1.89
C ALA A 213 -14.34 14.89 0.90
N LYS A 214 -15.63 14.56 0.99
CA LYS A 214 -16.69 15.25 0.26
C LYS A 214 -17.21 16.40 1.11
N LYS A 215 -17.15 17.64 0.60
CA LYS A 215 -17.98 18.73 1.15
C LYS A 215 -19.37 18.56 0.56
N VAL A 216 -20.37 18.64 1.42
CA VAL A 216 -21.76 18.74 0.97
C VAL A 216 -22.16 20.20 1.12
N VAL A 217 -22.33 20.88 -0.01
CA VAL A 217 -22.85 22.24 -0.03
C VAL A 217 -24.37 22.15 -0.08
N SER A 218 -25.05 22.77 0.90
CA SER A 218 -26.50 22.89 0.89
C SER A 218 -26.88 24.29 0.42
N LEU A 219 -27.60 24.36 -0.69
CA LEU A 219 -28.05 25.60 -1.31
C LEU A 219 -29.42 25.99 -0.76
N VAL A 220 -29.57 27.18 -0.18
CA VAL A 220 -30.86 27.74 0.25
C VAL A 220 -31.13 29.02 -0.52
N TYR A 221 -32.29 29.11 -1.18
CA TYR A 221 -32.72 30.31 -1.88
C TYR A 221 -33.74 31.08 -1.04
N LEU A 222 -33.48 32.38 -0.86
CA LEU A 222 -34.44 33.35 -0.33
C LEU A 222 -34.95 34.21 -1.48
N THR A 223 -36.26 34.26 -1.66
CA THR A 223 -36.91 35.06 -2.70
C THR A 223 -37.52 36.30 -2.08
N PHE A 224 -37.10 37.47 -2.56
CA PHE A 224 -37.67 38.76 -2.20
C PHE A 224 -38.54 39.25 -3.36
N TYR A 225 -39.85 39.43 -3.15
CA TYR A 225 -40.78 39.98 -4.16
C TYR A 225 -40.64 41.51 -4.35
N ARG A 226 -39.43 42.03 -4.16
CA ARG A 226 -39.06 43.43 -4.36
C ARG A 226 -37.60 43.52 -4.75
N VAL A 227 -37.21 44.61 -5.39
CA VAL A 227 -35.79 44.91 -5.63
C VAL A 227 -35.15 45.34 -4.32
N VAL A 228 -34.13 44.60 -3.90
CA VAL A 228 -33.35 44.91 -2.69
C VAL A 228 -32.19 45.82 -3.08
N LEU A 229 -32.13 47.01 -2.47
CA LEU A 229 -31.07 48.01 -2.68
C LEU A 229 -29.72 47.52 -2.12
N GLU A 230 -28.60 48.04 -2.64
CA GLU A 230 -27.24 47.61 -2.21
C GLU A 230 -27.00 47.73 -0.70
N ASP A 231 -27.51 48.79 -0.06
CA ASP A 231 -27.38 48.97 1.39
C ASP A 231 -28.17 47.90 2.18
N GLU A 232 -29.36 47.53 1.69
CA GLU A 232 -30.15 46.44 2.27
C GLU A 232 -29.50 45.06 2.03
N ARG A 233 -28.84 44.85 0.88
CA ARG A 233 -28.10 43.60 0.60
C ARG A 233 -26.95 43.39 1.58
N ALA A 234 -26.23 44.46 1.91
CA ALA A 234 -25.15 44.41 2.90
C ALA A 234 -25.67 44.04 4.29
N LEU A 235 -26.78 44.66 4.71
CA LEU A 235 -27.45 44.33 5.98
C LEU A 235 -27.92 42.87 6.00
N ILE A 236 -28.60 42.41 4.95
CA ILE A 236 -29.09 41.02 4.84
C ILE A 236 -27.91 40.03 4.90
N ARG A 237 -26.81 40.29 4.18
CA ARG A 237 -25.60 39.45 4.22
C ARG A 237 -25.04 39.39 5.65
N GLN A 238 -24.92 40.52 6.33
CA GLN A 238 -24.40 40.57 7.70
C GLN A 238 -25.30 39.78 8.67
N VAL A 239 -26.62 39.99 8.60
CA VAL A 239 -27.58 39.29 9.46
C VAL A 239 -27.53 37.79 9.23
N ILE A 240 -27.43 37.32 7.99
CA ILE A 240 -27.32 35.88 7.67
C ILE A 240 -26.03 35.29 8.25
N LEU A 241 -24.89 35.97 8.06
CA LEU A 241 -23.60 35.50 8.58
C LEU A 241 -23.57 35.46 10.11
N GLU A 242 -24.15 36.47 10.78
CA GLU A 242 -24.23 36.51 12.25
C GLU A 242 -25.16 35.42 12.79
N SER A 243 -26.32 35.21 12.15
CA SER A 243 -27.31 34.21 12.56
C SER A 243 -26.84 32.77 12.42
N THR A 244 -25.82 32.53 11.59
CA THR A 244 -25.31 31.20 11.25
C THR A 244 -24.00 30.87 11.97
N ASN A 245 -23.32 31.89 12.52
CA ASN A 245 -22.09 31.73 13.28
C ASN A 245 -22.28 30.96 14.60
N GLU A 246 -23.49 30.98 15.17
CA GLU A 246 -23.82 30.31 16.42
C GLU A 246 -24.22 28.83 16.22
N ILE A 247 -24.38 28.37 14.98
CA ILE A 247 -24.86 27.02 14.68
C ILE A 247 -23.67 26.06 14.57
N PHE A 248 -23.56 25.18 15.56
CA PHE A 248 -22.52 24.15 15.60
C PHE A 248 -22.60 23.21 14.39
N GLY A 249 -21.53 23.17 13.57
CA GLY A 249 -21.44 22.31 12.38
C GLY A 249 -21.57 23.03 11.03
N ILE A 250 -21.87 24.33 11.02
CA ILE A 250 -21.82 25.19 9.83
C ILE A 250 -20.50 25.98 9.84
N ASP A 251 -19.74 25.91 8.75
CA ASP A 251 -18.55 26.73 8.58
C ASP A 251 -18.93 28.14 8.08
N SER A 252 -19.07 29.07 9.02
CA SER A 252 -19.43 30.47 8.77
C SER A 252 -18.39 31.21 7.92
N ARG A 253 -17.12 30.76 7.91
CA ARG A 253 -16.04 31.41 7.15
C ARG A 253 -16.11 31.13 5.66
N ASN A 254 -16.69 29.99 5.28
CA ASN A 254 -16.86 29.58 3.90
C ASN A 254 -18.29 29.84 3.38
N THR A 255 -19.25 30.13 4.26
CA THR A 255 -20.63 30.46 3.87
C THR A 255 -20.67 31.76 3.08
N ASP A 256 -21.24 31.73 1.87
CA ASP A 256 -21.37 32.90 1.00
C ASP A 256 -22.83 33.14 0.60
N VAL A 257 -23.17 34.42 0.41
CA VAL A 257 -24.50 34.89 -0.01
C VAL A 257 -24.34 35.62 -1.33
N THR A 258 -24.93 35.11 -2.41
CA THR A 258 -24.94 35.74 -3.73
C THR A 258 -26.35 36.22 -4.07
N PHE A 259 -26.49 37.49 -4.47
CA PHE A 259 -27.76 38.04 -4.91
C PHE A 259 -27.86 38.01 -6.44
N LYS A 260 -29.01 37.58 -6.97
CA LYS A 260 -29.36 37.62 -8.39
C LYS A 260 -30.69 38.34 -8.57
N ASP A 261 -30.68 39.39 -9.37
CA ASP A 261 -31.93 40.07 -9.75
C ASP A 261 -32.56 39.34 -10.93
N THR A 262 -33.82 38.93 -10.78
CA THR A 262 -34.57 38.33 -11.89
C THR A 262 -35.36 39.43 -12.59
N ILE A 263 -35.00 39.68 -13.85
CA ILE A 263 -35.65 40.66 -14.71
C ILE A 263 -36.77 39.96 -15.48
N GLN A 264 -38.03 40.30 -15.19
CA GLN A 264 -39.17 39.96 -16.04
C GLN A 264 -39.69 41.25 -16.69
N GLU A 265 -39.88 41.25 -18.01
CA GLU A 265 -40.45 42.38 -18.78
C GLU A 265 -39.74 43.74 -18.56
N GLY A 266 -38.40 43.77 -18.48
CA GLY A 266 -37.63 45.02 -18.51
C GLY A 266 -37.66 45.85 -17.22
N ARG A 267 -38.24 45.34 -16.12
CA ARG A 267 -38.03 45.84 -14.76
C ARG A 267 -37.61 44.69 -13.85
N ALA A 268 -36.62 44.91 -13.00
CA ALA A 268 -36.32 43.96 -11.93
C ALA A 268 -37.53 43.97 -10.99
N ASN A 269 -38.23 42.85 -10.89
CA ASN A 269 -39.41 42.72 -10.04
C ASN A 269 -39.14 41.89 -8.79
N MET A 270 -38.07 41.08 -8.79
CA MET A 270 -37.69 40.23 -7.66
C MET A 270 -36.17 40.07 -7.56
N THR A 271 -35.66 40.04 -6.33
CA THR A 271 -34.27 39.69 -6.03
C THR A 271 -34.26 38.31 -5.36
N GLN A 272 -33.42 37.40 -5.86
CA GLN A 272 -33.20 36.09 -5.23
C GLN A 272 -31.83 36.10 -4.56
N ALA A 273 -31.76 35.78 -3.27
CA ALA A 273 -30.50 35.54 -2.57
C ALA A 273 -30.25 34.03 -2.50
N GLN A 274 -29.13 33.60 -3.05
CA GLN A 274 -28.61 32.25 -2.94
C GLN A 274 -27.61 32.20 -1.78
N ILE A 275 -27.89 31.36 -0.78
CA ILE A 275 -27.02 31.11 0.37
C ILE A 275 -26.38 29.74 0.21
N ASN A 276 -25.06 29.70 0.23
CA ASN A 276 -24.29 28.46 0.16
C ASN A 276 -23.85 28.06 1.57
N PHE A 277 -24.56 27.11 2.19
CA PHE A 277 -24.17 26.57 3.49
C PHE A 277 -23.10 25.50 3.33
N PHE A 278 -21.99 25.67 4.04
CA PHE A 278 -20.95 24.65 4.17
C PHE A 278 -21.15 23.91 5.48
N ILE A 279 -21.57 22.65 5.40
CA ILE A 279 -21.79 21.80 6.57
C ILE A 279 -20.63 20.82 6.70
N LEU A 280 -20.10 20.69 7.90
CA LEU A 280 -19.03 19.75 8.24
C LEU A 280 -19.63 18.38 8.57
N GLY A 281 -19.26 17.33 7.82
CA GLY A 281 -19.60 15.93 8.11
C GLY A 281 -20.37 15.20 6.99
N SER A 282 -19.80 14.09 6.51
CA SER A 282 -20.25 13.35 5.30
C SER A 282 -20.82 11.95 5.55
N GLY A 283 -21.13 11.57 6.80
CA GLY A 283 -21.69 10.25 7.13
C GLY A 283 -23.22 10.18 7.05
N GLU A 284 -23.84 9.00 6.87
CA GLU A 284 -25.31 8.85 6.84
C GLU A 284 -26.02 9.39 8.10
N MET A 285 -25.39 9.30 9.28
CA MET A 285 -25.88 9.89 10.53
C MET A 285 -25.87 11.44 10.50
N SER A 286 -25.20 12.05 9.52
CA SER A 286 -25.22 13.49 9.26
C SER A 286 -26.46 13.93 8.51
N MET A 287 -27.23 13.07 7.84
CA MET A 287 -28.36 13.53 7.01
C MET A 287 -29.52 14.11 7.84
N ASP A 288 -29.86 13.47 8.95
CA ASP A 288 -30.89 13.97 9.87
C ASP A 288 -30.38 15.15 10.70
N MET A 289 -29.14 15.08 11.18
CA MET A 289 -28.49 16.18 11.89
C MET A 289 -28.34 17.42 10.98
N ARG A 290 -28.01 17.22 9.70
CA ARG A 290 -27.93 18.28 8.68
C ARG A 290 -29.29 18.91 8.41
N ARG A 291 -30.36 18.10 8.29
CA ARG A 291 -31.72 18.63 8.16
C ARG A 291 -32.08 19.49 9.37
N GLN A 292 -31.79 19.03 10.58
CA GLN A 292 -32.01 19.79 11.81
C GLN A 292 -31.19 21.09 11.83
N LEU A 293 -29.92 21.07 11.45
CA LEU A 293 -29.07 22.26 11.40
C LEU A 293 -29.56 23.26 10.34
N LEU A 294 -29.99 22.78 9.16
CA LEU A 294 -30.58 23.62 8.14
C LEU A 294 -31.91 24.22 8.57
N ASP A 295 -32.75 23.45 9.27
CA ASP A 295 -34.02 23.93 9.81
C ASP A 295 -33.79 24.97 10.91
N MET A 296 -32.80 24.76 11.79
CA MET A 296 -32.36 25.74 12.79
C MET A 296 -31.83 27.01 12.13
N ALA A 297 -31.00 26.90 11.09
CA ALA A 297 -30.50 28.04 10.33
C ALA A 297 -31.65 28.81 9.67
N LYS A 298 -32.58 28.11 9.02
CA LYS A 298 -33.79 28.71 8.41
C LYS A 298 -34.62 29.44 9.44
N GLN A 299 -34.87 28.84 10.60
CA GLN A 299 -35.64 29.46 11.68
C GLN A 299 -34.94 30.71 12.25
N SER A 300 -33.63 30.61 12.54
CA SER A 300 -32.83 31.72 13.05
C SER A 300 -32.81 32.91 12.09
N MET A 301 -32.50 32.65 10.81
CA MET A 301 -32.55 33.68 9.76
C MET A 301 -33.95 34.28 9.64
N THR A 302 -35.01 33.47 9.74
CA THR A 302 -36.39 33.95 9.62
C THR A 302 -36.78 34.86 10.76
N LEU A 303 -36.42 34.52 12.00
CA LEU A 303 -36.68 35.35 13.16
C LEU A 303 -35.95 36.69 13.03
N ARG A 304 -34.64 36.65 12.75
CA ARG A 304 -33.80 37.84 12.63
C ARG A 304 -34.25 38.76 11.49
N LEU A 305 -34.51 38.22 10.30
CA LEU A 305 -34.97 39.03 9.17
C LEU A 305 -36.36 39.66 9.42
N LYS A 306 -37.24 38.97 10.14
CA LYS A 306 -38.54 39.54 10.56
C LYS A 306 -38.40 40.64 11.60
N GLU A 307 -37.45 40.56 12.53
CA GLU A 307 -37.15 41.64 13.49
C GLU A 307 -36.74 42.94 12.77
N TYR A 308 -36.04 42.81 11.64
CA TYR A 308 -35.69 43.94 10.76
C TYR A 308 -36.81 44.33 9.77
N GLY A 309 -37.99 43.70 9.84
CA GLY A 309 -39.15 44.03 9.00
C GLY A 309 -39.01 43.58 7.53
N ILE A 310 -38.13 42.64 7.23
CA ILE A 310 -37.84 42.18 5.87
C ILE A 310 -38.76 41.00 5.53
N SER A 311 -39.63 41.17 4.53
CA SER A 311 -40.51 40.11 4.01
C SER A 311 -39.82 39.30 2.91
N PHE A 312 -39.82 37.97 3.04
CA PHE A 312 -39.20 37.05 2.08
C PHE A 312 -39.87 35.67 2.15
N ASP A 313 -39.72 34.87 1.08
CA ASP A 313 -40.11 33.46 1.05
C ASP A 313 -38.87 32.55 0.88
N ILE A 314 -38.89 31.36 1.48
CA ILE A 314 -37.81 30.35 1.36
C ILE A 314 -38.26 29.25 0.39
N GLU A 315 -37.43 28.89 -0.58
CA GLU A 315 -37.68 27.71 -1.43
C GLU A 315 -37.52 26.40 -0.62
N GLU A 316 -38.49 25.50 -0.73
CA GLU A 316 -38.66 24.37 0.21
C GLU A 316 -37.58 23.28 0.12
N ARG A 317 -36.85 23.15 -0.99
CA ARG A 317 -35.91 22.04 -1.21
C ARG A 317 -34.48 22.53 -1.43
N PRO A 318 -33.56 22.33 -0.46
CA PRO A 318 -32.15 22.59 -0.71
C PRO A 318 -31.61 21.66 -1.79
N ILE A 319 -30.75 22.18 -2.66
CA ILE A 319 -30.04 21.40 -3.67
C ILE A 319 -28.69 21.03 -3.08
N ASP A 320 -28.43 19.73 -2.99
CA ASP A 320 -27.15 19.20 -2.52
C ASP A 320 -26.17 19.14 -3.69
N VAL A 321 -25.01 19.79 -3.54
CA VAL A 321 -23.92 19.70 -4.51
C VAL A 321 -22.68 19.18 -3.79
N ASP A 322 -22.18 18.04 -4.26
CA ASP A 322 -20.89 17.51 -3.86
C ASP A 322 -19.79 18.47 -4.34
N ALA A 323 -19.02 19.05 -3.43
CA ALA A 323 -17.85 19.87 -3.75
C ALA A 323 -16.59 19.27 -3.12
N PRO A 324 -15.48 19.11 -3.86
CA PRO A 324 -14.21 18.70 -3.26
C PRO A 324 -13.69 19.78 -2.30
N ILE A 325 -12.95 19.38 -1.26
CA ILE A 325 -12.24 20.36 -0.41
C ILE A 325 -11.18 21.06 -1.27
N THR A 326 -11.25 22.37 -1.38
CA THR A 326 -10.12 23.21 -1.82
C THR A 326 -9.05 23.16 -0.74
N ILE A 327 -7.95 22.46 -1.04
CA ILE A 327 -6.75 22.31 -0.18
C ILE A 327 -5.78 23.45 -0.47
#